data_AF-A0A0U1HS95-F1
#
_entry.id   AF-A0A0U1HS95-F1
#
_cell.length_a   1.000
_cell.length_b   1.000
_cell.length_c   1.000
_cell.angle_alpha   90.00
_cell.angle_beta   90.00
_cell.angle_gamma   90.00
#
_symmetry.space_group_name_H-M   'P 1'
#
loop_
_entity.id
_entity.type
_entity.pdbx_description
1 polymer ?
#
loop_
_entity_poly.entity_id
_entity_poly.type
_entity_poly.pdbx_seq_one_letter_code
_entity_poly.pdbx_strand_id
1 'polypeptide(L)'
;MKRNDAIMLTLGLLLVNPAFVPLAAAADLSASVTQFFQQQYPDKDSRVEVVIKTPQGQWPQCERPEITLPANARPWGNISLSVRCDGLRRFIQTQVQVSGYYAVAARQLASGAKITPQDIVMKQGRLDTLPPGALLEPNFAQGAVSLRQINAGQPLTRNMLRRQWVIKAGQDVQVLAQGEGFNVNSNGKAMNNAAIQDNVRVRMASGQIVSGTLAEDGIIRIIL
;
A
#
# COMPACT_ATOMS: atom_id res chain seq x y z
N MET A 1 -11.00 90.24 32.22
CA MET A 1 -11.46 90.01 33.61
C MET A 1 -12.55 88.93 33.58
N LYS A 2 -12.42 87.88 34.43
CA LYS A 2 -13.32 86.74 34.69
C LYS A 2 -13.32 85.61 33.63
N ARG A 3 -12.74 84.43 33.87
CA ARG A 3 -13.04 83.28 34.77
C ARG A 3 -14.33 82.51 34.43
N ASN A 4 -14.11 81.25 34.06
CA ASN A 4 -14.78 80.03 34.55
C ASN A 4 -16.13 79.54 33.99
N ASP A 5 -16.07 78.30 33.50
CA ASP A 5 -16.74 77.10 34.01
C ASP A 5 -17.58 76.27 33.02
N ALA A 6 -17.31 74.96 33.15
CA ALA A 6 -17.79 73.83 32.37
C ALA A 6 -19.30 73.60 32.50
N ILE A 7 -19.86 72.85 31.55
CA ILE A 7 -20.87 71.80 31.82
C ILE A 7 -20.81 70.76 30.69
N MET A 8 -20.69 69.51 31.12
CA MET A 8 -20.73 68.27 30.35
C MET A 8 -22.07 68.06 29.62
N LEU A 9 -22.02 67.46 28.43
CA LEU A 9 -23.12 66.67 27.89
C LEU A 9 -22.56 65.48 27.11
N THR A 10 -22.85 64.29 27.64
CA THR A 10 -22.51 62.95 27.15
C THR A 10 -23.37 62.58 25.95
N LEU A 11 -22.75 62.19 24.83
CA LEU A 11 -23.43 61.58 23.68
C LEU A 11 -22.84 60.19 23.43
N GLY A 12 -23.56 59.16 23.87
CA GLY A 12 -23.19 57.76 23.67
C GLY A 12 -23.43 57.33 22.22
N LEU A 13 -22.36 56.99 21.50
CA LEU A 13 -22.37 56.49 20.13
C LEU A 13 -22.51 54.95 20.17
N LEU A 14 -23.70 54.42 19.86
CA LEU A 14 -23.92 52.98 19.65
C LEU A 14 -23.37 52.57 18.28
N LEU A 15 -22.14 52.07 18.25
CA LEU A 15 -21.56 51.40 17.08
C LEU A 15 -22.13 49.97 17.00
N VAL A 16 -23.12 49.77 16.13
CA VAL A 16 -23.59 48.44 15.72
C VAL A 16 -22.52 47.84 14.82
N ASN A 17 -21.72 46.93 15.39
CA ASN A 17 -20.69 46.19 14.66
C ASN A 17 -21.36 44.99 13.96
N PRO A 18 -21.40 44.90 12.62
CA PRO A 18 -21.90 43.70 11.96
C PRO A 18 -20.88 42.58 12.20
N ALA A 19 -21.26 41.59 13.00
CA ALA A 19 -20.51 40.36 13.15
C ALA A 19 -20.45 39.67 11.78
N PHE A 20 -19.29 39.76 11.11
CA PHE A 20 -18.95 38.90 10.00
C PHE A 20 -18.87 37.47 10.53
N VAL A 21 -19.93 36.70 10.35
CA VAL A 21 -19.91 35.26 10.59
C VAL A 21 -19.19 34.62 9.40
N PRO A 22 -18.03 33.97 9.58
CA PRO A 22 -17.42 33.24 8.49
C PRO A 22 -18.34 32.08 8.12
N LEU A 23 -18.82 32.05 6.87
CA LEU A 23 -19.43 30.85 6.31
C LEU A 23 -18.35 29.77 6.30
N ALA A 24 -18.45 28.80 7.22
CA ALA A 24 -17.64 27.60 7.17
C ALA A 24 -17.93 26.91 5.83
N ALA A 25 -16.97 26.95 4.90
CA ALA A 25 -17.06 26.21 3.66
C ALA A 25 -17.10 24.72 4.01
N ALA A 26 -18.18 24.03 3.64
CA ALA A 26 -18.25 22.58 3.76
C ALA A 26 -16.99 21.99 3.11
N ALA A 27 -16.27 21.14 3.85
CA ALA A 27 -15.09 20.48 3.32
C ALA A 27 -15.48 19.68 2.08
N ASP A 28 -14.76 19.88 0.99
CA ASP A 28 -14.99 19.13 -0.24
C ASP A 28 -14.64 17.65 0.00
N LEU A 29 -15.69 16.82 0.13
CA LEU A 29 -15.54 15.39 0.34
C LEU A 29 -14.62 14.75 -0.71
N SER A 30 -14.61 15.26 -1.94
CA SER A 30 -13.74 14.76 -3.00
C SER A 30 -12.26 14.97 -2.68
N ALA A 31 -11.91 16.14 -2.13
CA ALA A 31 -10.55 16.44 -1.68
C ALA A 31 -10.15 15.56 -0.48
N SER A 32 -11.03 15.41 0.51
CA SER A 32 -10.77 14.55 1.68
C SER A 32 -10.57 13.08 1.28
N VAL A 33 -11.41 12.55 0.39
CA VAL A 33 -11.29 11.18 -0.11
C VAL A 33 -10.01 11.01 -0.94
N THR A 34 -9.67 11.98 -1.79
CA THR A 34 -8.45 11.93 -2.60
C THR A 34 -7.21 11.91 -1.68
N GLN A 35 -7.16 12.78 -0.68
CA GLN A 35 -6.07 12.85 0.27
C GLN A 35 -5.96 11.56 1.11
N PHE A 36 -7.08 10.98 1.53
CA PHE A 36 -7.12 9.71 2.26
C PHE A 36 -6.42 8.58 1.50
N PHE A 37 -6.68 8.45 0.20
CA PHE A 37 -6.02 7.42 -0.61
C PHE A 37 -4.57 7.77 -0.94
N GLN A 38 -4.24 9.04 -1.21
CA GLN A 38 -2.85 9.45 -1.45
C GLN A 38 -1.94 9.15 -0.26
N GLN A 39 -2.42 9.32 0.98
CA GLN A 39 -1.65 8.98 2.18
C GLN A 39 -1.36 7.48 2.34
N GLN A 40 -2.18 6.61 1.74
CA GLN A 40 -1.98 5.15 1.77
C GLN A 40 -0.91 4.67 0.79
N TYR A 41 -0.54 5.49 -0.19
CA TYR A 41 0.49 5.20 -1.18
C TYR A 41 1.61 6.25 -1.08
N PRO A 42 2.50 6.14 -0.09
CA PRO A 42 3.60 7.09 0.11
C PRO A 42 4.67 7.00 -0.98
N ASP A 43 4.63 5.95 -1.82
CA ASP A 43 5.56 5.75 -2.92
C ASP A 43 5.33 6.79 -4.02
N LYS A 44 6.40 7.52 -4.36
CA LYS A 44 6.37 8.61 -5.35
C LYS A 44 6.04 8.13 -6.76
N ASP A 45 6.27 6.85 -7.04
CA ASP A 45 6.02 6.27 -8.36
C ASP A 45 4.57 5.81 -8.55
N SER A 46 3.77 5.83 -7.48
CA SER A 46 2.35 5.48 -7.51
C SER A 46 1.49 6.70 -7.83
N ARG A 47 0.70 6.62 -8.90
CA ARG A 47 -0.30 7.65 -9.23
C ARG A 47 -1.69 7.18 -8.81
N VAL A 48 -2.32 7.95 -7.93
CA VAL A 48 -3.67 7.67 -7.42
C VAL A 48 -4.64 8.71 -7.96
N GLU A 49 -5.69 8.26 -8.62
CA GLU A 49 -6.82 9.07 -9.08
C GLU A 49 -8.10 8.48 -8.49
N VAL A 50 -8.93 9.32 -7.87
CA VAL A 50 -10.17 8.88 -7.22
C VAL A 50 -11.36 9.52 -7.88
N VAL A 51 -12.31 8.70 -8.32
CA VAL A 51 -13.58 9.12 -8.91
C VAL A 51 -14.70 8.72 -7.97
N ILE A 52 -15.45 9.67 -7.43
CA ILE A 52 -16.64 9.38 -6.64
C ILE A 52 -17.81 9.11 -7.59
N LYS A 53 -18.38 7.91 -7.51
CA LYS A 53 -19.53 7.46 -8.33
C LYS A 53 -20.87 7.84 -7.71
N THR A 54 -20.95 7.96 -6.40
CA THR A 54 -22.16 8.44 -5.72
C THR A 54 -22.44 9.89 -6.12
N PRO A 55 -23.67 10.26 -6.50
CA PRO A 55 -24.02 11.64 -6.85
C PRO A 55 -23.79 12.62 -5.68
N GLN A 56 -23.35 13.84 -5.98
CA GLN A 56 -22.99 14.86 -4.99
C GLN A 56 -24.14 15.18 -4.00
N GLY A 57 -25.40 15.15 -4.45
CA GLY A 57 -26.56 15.37 -3.59
C GLY A 57 -26.78 14.31 -2.50
N GLN A 58 -26.08 13.17 -2.58
CA GLN A 58 -26.12 12.11 -1.56
C GLN A 58 -24.89 12.12 -0.64
N TRP A 59 -23.96 13.06 -0.84
CA TRP A 59 -22.75 13.17 -0.02
C TRP A 59 -23.11 13.74 1.35
N PRO A 60 -22.59 13.15 2.44
CA PRO A 60 -22.76 13.74 3.75
C PRO A 60 -22.05 15.11 3.79
N GLN A 61 -22.69 16.10 4.41
CA GLN A 61 -22.17 17.46 4.54
C GLN A 61 -21.59 17.63 5.94
N CYS A 62 -20.27 17.63 6.09
CA CYS A 62 -19.62 17.95 7.36
C CYS A 62 -18.20 18.48 7.14
N GLU A 63 -17.67 19.21 8.12
CA GLU A 63 -16.32 19.79 8.07
C GLU A 63 -15.23 18.71 8.19
N ARG A 64 -15.50 17.64 8.93
CA ARG A 64 -14.53 16.58 9.24
C ARG A 64 -15.13 15.18 9.03
N PRO A 65 -15.19 14.70 7.77
CA PRO A 65 -15.69 13.36 7.49
C PRO A 65 -14.71 12.28 8.00
N GLU A 66 -15.22 11.33 8.80
CA GLU A 66 -14.48 10.12 9.14
C GLU A 66 -14.65 9.09 8.01
N ILE A 67 -13.57 8.86 7.25
CA ILE A 67 -13.57 7.92 6.12
C ILE A 67 -12.97 6.59 6.57
N THR A 68 -13.66 5.49 6.27
CA THR A 68 -13.20 4.14 6.58
C THR A 68 -13.36 3.21 5.39
N LEU A 69 -12.34 2.38 5.14
CA LEU A 69 -12.37 1.30 4.16
C LEU A 69 -13.10 0.08 4.71
N PRO A 70 -13.75 -0.73 3.86
CA PRO A 70 -14.16 -2.07 4.26
C PRO A 70 -12.96 -2.90 4.71
N ALA A 71 -13.15 -3.75 5.72
CA ALA A 71 -12.12 -4.66 6.17
C ALA A 71 -11.66 -5.56 5.00
N ASN A 72 -10.34 -5.68 4.81
CA ASN A 72 -9.71 -6.46 3.73
C ASN A 72 -10.06 -6.00 2.30
N ALA A 73 -10.58 -4.79 2.11
CA ALA A 73 -10.73 -4.22 0.78
C ALA A 73 -9.36 -4.10 0.09
N ARG A 74 -9.32 -4.41 -1.21
CA ARG A 74 -8.19 -3.96 -2.02
C ARG A 74 -8.20 -2.43 -2.02
N PRO A 75 -7.05 -1.77 -1.88
CA PRO A 75 -6.98 -0.32 -1.82
C PRO A 75 -7.17 0.39 -3.18
N TRP A 76 -7.61 -0.34 -4.21
CA TRP A 76 -7.94 0.19 -5.54
C TRP A 76 -9.16 -0.51 -6.16
N GLY A 77 -9.64 0.01 -7.29
CA GLY A 77 -10.81 -0.47 -8.01
C GLY A 77 -12.10 0.16 -7.49
N ASN A 78 -13.22 -0.54 -7.64
CA ASN A 78 -14.50 -0.09 -7.10
C ASN A 78 -14.56 -0.36 -5.60
N ILE A 79 -14.68 0.68 -4.79
CA ILE A 79 -14.68 0.60 -3.33
C ILE A 79 -15.90 1.33 -2.78
N SER A 80 -16.56 0.73 -1.80
CA SER A 80 -17.62 1.37 -1.03
C SER A 80 -17.05 1.91 0.27
N LEU A 81 -16.76 3.20 0.33
CA LEU A 81 -16.29 3.88 1.54
C LEU A 81 -17.44 4.07 2.51
N SER A 82 -17.20 3.90 3.80
CA SER A 82 -18.12 4.46 4.79
C SER A 82 -17.61 5.82 5.25
N VAL A 83 -18.46 6.83 5.10
CA VAL A 83 -18.22 8.19 5.55
C VAL A 83 -19.15 8.47 6.71
N ARG A 84 -18.60 8.80 7.87
CA ARG A 84 -19.37 9.21 9.05
C ARG A 84 -19.22 10.71 9.27
N CYS A 85 -20.36 11.38 9.43
CA CYS A 85 -20.48 12.79 9.72
C CYS A 85 -21.53 12.94 10.83
N ASP A 86 -21.16 13.55 11.97
CA ASP A 86 -22.09 13.88 13.07
C ASP A 86 -23.00 12.72 13.51
N GLY A 87 -22.45 11.51 13.55
CA GLY A 87 -23.18 10.29 13.91
C GLY A 87 -23.93 9.60 12.76
N LEU A 88 -24.13 10.26 11.62
CA LEU A 88 -24.72 9.68 10.41
C LEU A 88 -23.65 8.97 9.57
N ARG A 89 -23.86 7.68 9.30
CA ARG A 89 -23.01 6.88 8.41
C ARG A 89 -23.63 6.77 7.03
N ARG A 90 -22.89 7.16 5.99
CA ARG A 90 -23.27 7.00 4.57
C ARG A 90 -22.23 6.13 3.85
N PHE A 91 -22.69 5.40 2.83
CA PHE A 91 -21.81 4.65 1.96
C PHE A 91 -21.61 5.39 0.64
N ILE A 92 -20.36 5.68 0.30
CA ILE A 92 -19.96 6.41 -0.90
C ILE A 92 -19.23 5.43 -1.82
N GLN A 93 -19.80 5.21 -3.01
CA GLN A 93 -19.19 4.40 -4.04
C GLN A 93 -18.11 5.23 -4.73
N THR A 94 -16.89 4.70 -4.78
CA THR A 94 -15.76 5.31 -5.45
C THR A 94 -15.08 4.32 -6.39
N GLN A 95 -14.38 4.85 -7.37
CA GLN A 95 -13.44 4.12 -8.19
C GLN A 95 -12.06 4.73 -7.99
N VAL A 96 -11.17 3.94 -7.41
CA VAL A 96 -9.81 4.32 -7.08
C VAL A 96 -8.88 3.70 -8.12
N GLN A 97 -8.31 4.54 -8.96
CA GLN A 97 -7.41 4.18 -10.03
C GLN A 97 -5.99 4.33 -9.51
N VAL A 98 -5.25 3.22 -9.44
CA VAL A 98 -3.87 3.23 -8.97
C VAL A 98 -2.98 2.77 -10.10
N SER A 99 -1.98 3.58 -10.43
CA SER A 99 -0.91 3.18 -11.34
C SER A 99 0.34 2.85 -10.55
N GLY A 100 1.02 1.78 -10.92
CA GLY A 100 2.26 1.33 -10.28
C GLY A 100 2.93 0.25 -11.11
N TYR A 101 3.98 -0.36 -10.55
CA TYR A 101 4.71 -1.45 -11.21
C TYR A 101 4.08 -2.81 -10.95
N TYR A 102 4.10 -3.68 -11.96
CA TYR A 102 3.70 -5.08 -11.86
C TYR A 102 4.55 -5.96 -12.77
N ALA A 103 4.68 -7.24 -12.42
CA ALA A 103 5.49 -8.19 -13.14
C ALA A 103 4.76 -8.74 -14.38
N VAL A 104 5.42 -8.72 -15.52
CA VAL A 104 4.99 -9.35 -16.78
C VAL A 104 6.02 -10.36 -17.26
N ALA A 105 5.60 -11.31 -18.08
CA ALA A 105 6.52 -12.24 -18.73
C ALA A 105 7.33 -11.52 -19.82
N ALA A 106 8.67 -11.61 -19.75
CA ALA A 106 9.58 -11.01 -20.73
C ALA A 106 9.50 -11.70 -22.10
N ARG A 107 9.20 -13.00 -22.09
CA ARG A 107 9.05 -13.87 -23.26
C ARG A 107 7.91 -14.85 -23.04
N GLN A 108 7.60 -15.65 -24.06
CA GLN A 108 6.67 -16.76 -23.91
C GLN A 108 7.26 -17.84 -22.97
N LEU A 109 6.45 -18.28 -22.01
CA LEU A 109 6.74 -19.35 -21.06
C LEU A 109 5.80 -20.52 -21.32
N ALA A 110 6.35 -21.70 -21.57
CA ALA A 110 5.58 -22.92 -21.71
C ALA A 110 5.06 -23.41 -20.33
N SER A 111 4.05 -24.27 -20.34
CA SER A 111 3.68 -25.00 -19.13
C SER A 111 4.85 -25.87 -18.67
N GLY A 112 5.09 -25.90 -17.36
CA GLY A 112 6.24 -26.60 -16.76
C GLY A 112 7.57 -25.83 -16.81
N ALA A 113 7.62 -24.66 -17.47
CA ALA A 113 8.85 -23.88 -17.53
C ALA A 113 9.22 -23.29 -16.16
N LYS A 114 10.50 -23.39 -15.78
CA LYS A 114 11.08 -22.67 -14.64
C LYS A 114 11.27 -21.20 -15.02
N ILE A 115 10.81 -20.30 -14.17
CA ILE A 115 10.95 -18.86 -14.34
C ILE A 115 12.26 -18.40 -13.72
N THR A 116 13.06 -17.70 -14.52
CA THR A 116 14.30 -17.05 -14.10
C THR A 116 14.10 -15.54 -13.96
N PRO A 117 15.02 -14.80 -13.31
CA PRO A 117 14.92 -13.34 -13.24
C PRO A 117 14.84 -12.66 -14.62
N GLN A 118 15.46 -13.22 -15.65
CA GLN A 118 15.42 -12.69 -17.02
C GLN A 118 14.05 -12.83 -17.70
N ASP A 119 13.21 -13.72 -17.19
CA ASP A 119 11.86 -13.96 -17.71
C ASP A 119 10.82 -12.98 -17.14
N ILE A 120 11.23 -12.10 -16.22
CA ILE A 120 10.36 -11.19 -15.49
C ILE A 120 10.75 -9.76 -15.83
N VAL A 121 9.79 -8.96 -16.27
CA VAL A 121 9.96 -7.52 -16.48
C VAL A 121 8.96 -6.78 -15.61
N MET A 122 9.41 -5.73 -14.92
CA MET A 122 8.51 -4.82 -14.21
C MET A 122 7.97 -3.79 -15.20
N LYS A 123 6.65 -3.72 -15.33
CA LYS A 123 5.95 -2.79 -16.21
C LYS A 123 5.11 -1.82 -15.38
N GLN A 124 5.13 -0.54 -15.73
CA GLN A 124 4.25 0.45 -15.10
C GLN A 124 2.87 0.45 -15.77
N GLY A 125 1.80 0.55 -14.99
CA GLY A 125 0.44 0.69 -15.50
C GLY A 125 -0.63 0.61 -14.44
N ARG A 126 -1.89 0.52 -14.87
CA ARG A 126 -3.08 0.55 -14.01
C ARG A 126 -3.29 -0.75 -13.25
N LEU A 127 -3.03 -0.74 -11.95
CA LEU A 127 -3.14 -1.89 -11.04
C LEU A 127 -4.59 -2.34 -10.84
N ASP A 128 -5.53 -1.41 -10.88
CA ASP A 128 -6.97 -1.69 -10.73
C ASP A 128 -7.57 -2.47 -11.91
N THR A 129 -6.87 -2.49 -13.05
CA THR A 129 -7.27 -3.25 -14.24
C THR A 129 -6.64 -4.64 -14.31
N LEU A 130 -5.72 -4.96 -13.40
CA LEU A 130 -4.99 -6.22 -13.42
C LEU A 130 -5.87 -7.39 -12.95
N PRO A 131 -5.63 -8.60 -13.49
CA PRO A 131 -6.29 -9.81 -13.02
C PRO A 131 -6.01 -10.05 -11.52
N PRO A 132 -6.93 -10.71 -10.79
CA PRO A 132 -6.73 -11.02 -9.38
C PRO A 132 -5.44 -11.80 -9.13
N GLY A 133 -4.65 -11.33 -8.16
CA GLY A 133 -3.40 -11.99 -7.78
C GLY A 133 -2.23 -11.70 -8.70
N ALA A 134 -2.31 -10.66 -9.54
CA ALA A 134 -1.17 -10.11 -10.25
C ALA A 134 -0.03 -9.79 -9.27
N LEU A 135 1.19 -10.10 -9.71
CA LEU A 135 2.39 -9.89 -8.92
C LEU A 135 2.85 -8.44 -9.08
N LEU A 136 2.95 -7.74 -7.94
CA LEU A 136 3.47 -6.38 -7.87
C LEU A 136 4.98 -6.35 -7.64
N GLU A 137 5.54 -7.50 -7.27
CA GLU A 137 6.96 -7.72 -7.02
C GLU A 137 7.42 -8.99 -7.74
N PRO A 138 8.68 -9.04 -8.21
CA PRO A 138 9.17 -10.16 -8.99
C PRO A 138 9.46 -11.41 -8.15
N ASN A 139 9.71 -11.27 -6.84
CA ASN A 139 10.26 -12.31 -5.97
C ASN A 139 9.41 -13.60 -5.95
N PHE A 140 8.09 -13.47 -6.00
CA PHE A 140 7.21 -14.64 -6.01
C PHE A 140 7.36 -15.50 -7.28
N ALA A 141 7.69 -14.88 -8.41
CA ALA A 141 7.83 -15.58 -9.68
C ALA A 141 9.20 -16.22 -9.86
N GLN A 142 10.26 -15.68 -9.24
CA GLN A 142 11.61 -16.19 -9.38
C GLN A 142 11.73 -17.63 -8.86
N GLY A 143 12.25 -18.53 -9.70
CA GLY A 143 12.38 -19.95 -9.40
C GLY A 143 11.05 -20.72 -9.39
N ALA A 144 9.91 -20.06 -9.63
CA ALA A 144 8.63 -20.73 -9.74
C ALA A 144 8.52 -21.50 -11.06
N VAL A 145 7.55 -22.43 -11.11
CA VAL A 145 7.23 -23.19 -12.32
C VAL A 145 5.88 -22.73 -12.84
N SER A 146 5.80 -22.44 -14.15
CA SER A 146 4.55 -22.10 -14.79
C SER A 146 3.61 -23.31 -14.86
N LEU A 147 2.35 -23.13 -14.46
CA LEU A 147 1.30 -24.15 -14.52
C LEU A 147 0.59 -24.20 -15.87
N ARG A 148 0.82 -23.19 -16.72
CA ARG A 148 0.22 -23.05 -18.05
C ARG A 148 1.13 -22.27 -18.98
N GLN A 149 0.74 -22.16 -20.25
CA GLN A 149 1.41 -21.23 -21.14
C GLN A 149 1.11 -19.77 -20.75
N ILE A 150 2.14 -18.93 -20.75
CA ILE A 150 2.05 -17.48 -20.50
C ILE A 150 2.74 -16.77 -21.67
N ASN A 151 2.05 -15.83 -22.30
CA ASN A 151 2.59 -15.10 -23.44
C ASN A 151 3.45 -13.91 -23.00
N ALA A 152 4.37 -13.47 -23.86
CA ALA A 152 5.17 -12.27 -23.60
C ALA A 152 4.27 -11.05 -23.36
N GLY A 153 4.64 -10.21 -22.39
CA GLY A 153 3.90 -9.02 -21.97
C GLY A 153 2.65 -9.31 -21.11
N GLN A 154 2.29 -10.58 -20.88
CA GLN A 154 1.15 -10.95 -20.03
C GLN A 154 1.50 -10.73 -18.55
N PRO A 155 0.59 -10.14 -17.73
CA PRO A 155 0.79 -10.05 -16.28
C PRO A 155 0.94 -11.42 -15.63
N LEU A 156 1.98 -11.58 -14.81
CA LEU A 156 2.18 -12.77 -14.00
C LEU A 156 1.23 -12.72 -12.80
N THR A 157 0.49 -13.79 -12.56
CA THR A 157 -0.42 -13.91 -11.41
C THR A 157 -0.11 -15.17 -10.60
N ARG A 158 -0.37 -15.13 -9.29
CA ARG A 158 -0.06 -16.24 -8.36
C ARG A 158 -0.64 -17.58 -8.80
N ASN A 159 -1.85 -17.61 -9.34
CA ASN A 159 -2.51 -18.84 -9.78
C ASN A 159 -1.91 -19.46 -11.06
N MET A 160 -1.05 -18.74 -11.79
CA MET A 160 -0.34 -19.31 -12.93
C MET A 160 0.95 -20.01 -12.50
N LEU A 161 1.42 -19.79 -11.27
CA LEU A 161 2.74 -20.18 -10.83
C LEU A 161 2.66 -21.13 -9.64
N ARG A 162 3.46 -22.19 -9.68
CA ARG A 162 3.70 -23.05 -8.53
C ARG A 162 5.12 -22.86 -8.04
N ARG A 163 5.26 -22.35 -6.82
CA ARG A 163 6.54 -22.30 -6.12
C ARG A 163 6.83 -23.67 -5.51
N GLN A 164 8.06 -24.12 -5.65
CA GLN A 164 8.52 -25.37 -5.04
C GLN A 164 9.30 -25.04 -3.78
N TRP A 165 9.03 -25.77 -2.70
CA TRP A 165 9.85 -25.68 -1.50
C TRP A 165 11.21 -26.27 -1.78
N VAL A 166 12.23 -25.43 -1.73
CA VAL A 166 13.63 -25.83 -1.81
C VAL A 166 14.12 -26.26 -0.43
N ILE A 167 13.59 -25.63 0.62
CA ILE A 167 13.85 -25.97 2.02
C ILE A 167 12.55 -26.42 2.68
N LYS A 168 12.63 -27.50 3.46
CA LYS A 168 11.54 -27.97 4.33
C LYS A 168 11.85 -27.66 5.79
N ALA A 169 10.82 -27.48 6.60
CA ALA A 169 10.99 -27.36 8.05
C ALA A 169 11.70 -28.60 8.63
N GLY A 170 12.65 -28.37 9.54
CA GLY A 170 13.51 -29.38 10.17
C GLY A 170 14.80 -29.70 9.41
N GLN A 171 14.91 -29.26 8.14
CA GLN A 171 16.10 -29.45 7.32
C GLN A 171 17.28 -28.65 7.87
N ASP A 172 18.47 -29.24 7.84
CA ASP A 172 19.72 -28.54 8.13
C ASP A 172 20.07 -27.63 6.95
N VAL A 173 20.35 -26.37 7.27
CA VAL A 173 20.52 -25.28 6.31
C VAL A 173 21.72 -24.43 6.68
N GLN A 174 22.35 -23.85 5.67
CA GLN A 174 23.44 -22.91 5.82
C GLN A 174 22.91 -21.48 5.86
N VAL A 175 23.44 -20.69 6.78
CA VAL A 175 23.12 -19.28 6.99
C VAL A 175 24.39 -18.46 6.77
N LEU A 176 24.31 -17.50 5.85
CA LEU A 176 25.34 -16.51 5.60
C LEU A 176 24.83 -15.14 6.04
N ALA A 177 25.42 -14.60 7.11
CA ALA A 177 25.17 -13.24 7.56
C ALA A 177 26.29 -12.32 7.03
N GLN A 178 25.90 -11.23 6.36
CA GLN A 178 26.82 -10.26 5.79
C GLN A 178 26.50 -8.88 6.33
N GLY A 179 27.52 -8.15 6.78
CA GLY A 179 27.43 -6.75 7.19
C GLY A 179 28.69 -6.00 6.79
N GLU A 180 28.81 -4.74 7.18
CA GLU A 180 29.97 -3.92 6.80
C GLU A 180 31.27 -4.47 7.42
N GLY A 181 32.13 -5.06 6.58
CA GLY A 181 33.43 -5.59 6.98
C GLY A 181 33.42 -7.00 7.60
N PHE A 182 32.29 -7.70 7.65
CA PHE A 182 32.23 -9.07 8.18
C PHE A 182 31.29 -9.98 7.39
N ASN A 183 31.67 -11.27 7.31
CA ASN A 183 30.83 -12.35 6.80
C ASN A 183 30.90 -13.51 7.79
N VAL A 184 29.74 -13.95 8.28
CA VAL A 184 29.64 -15.09 9.20
C VAL A 184 28.86 -16.20 8.52
N ASN A 185 29.47 -17.38 8.46
CA ASN A 185 28.84 -18.59 7.93
C ASN A 185 28.53 -19.54 9.09
N SER A 186 27.31 -20.06 9.14
CA SER A 186 26.86 -20.93 10.23
C SER A 186 25.77 -21.89 9.76
N ASN A 187 25.60 -23.00 10.47
CA ASN A 187 24.55 -23.96 10.18
C ASN A 187 23.43 -23.86 11.22
N GLY A 188 22.22 -24.19 10.80
CA GLY A 188 21.06 -24.26 11.68
C GLY A 188 19.95 -25.13 11.10
N LYS A 189 18.82 -25.21 11.81
CA LYS A 189 17.62 -25.94 11.36
C LYS A 189 16.53 -24.99 10.91
N ALA A 190 16.02 -25.17 9.70
CA ALA A 190 14.89 -24.40 9.18
C ALA A 190 13.62 -24.68 10.00
N MET A 191 12.85 -23.62 10.28
CA MET A 191 11.61 -23.70 11.07
C MET A 191 10.34 -23.62 10.22
N ASN A 192 10.46 -23.29 8.94
CA ASN A 192 9.36 -23.26 7.97
C ASN A 192 9.82 -23.78 6.61
N ASN A 193 8.85 -24.19 5.79
CA ASN A 193 9.12 -24.47 4.38
C ASN A 193 9.36 -23.15 3.64
N ALA A 194 10.23 -23.18 2.64
CA ALA A 194 10.61 -21.99 1.90
C ALA A 194 10.95 -22.32 0.44
N ALA A 195 10.47 -21.47 -0.46
CA ALA A 195 10.94 -21.38 -1.83
C ALA A 195 12.00 -20.28 -1.96
N ILE A 196 12.67 -20.22 -3.11
CA ILE A 196 13.60 -19.13 -3.43
C ILE A 196 12.93 -17.76 -3.21
N GLN A 197 13.67 -16.81 -2.62
CA GLN A 197 13.22 -15.49 -2.17
C GLN A 197 12.21 -15.48 -1.01
N ASP A 198 11.89 -16.63 -0.38
CA ASP A 198 11.11 -16.62 0.86
C ASP A 198 11.95 -16.26 2.08
N ASN A 199 11.30 -15.65 3.06
CA ASN A 199 11.84 -15.52 4.39
C ASN A 199 11.83 -16.89 5.11
N VAL A 200 12.97 -17.25 5.69
CA VAL A 200 13.19 -18.50 6.41
C VAL A 200 13.63 -18.17 7.82
N ARG A 201 12.92 -18.72 8.80
CA ARG A 201 13.35 -18.72 10.20
C ARG A 201 14.24 -19.93 10.44
N VAL A 202 15.41 -19.70 11.03
CA VAL A 202 16.41 -20.74 11.30
C VAL A 202 16.75 -20.74 12.78
N ARG A 203 16.68 -21.92 13.41
CA ARG A 203 17.19 -22.13 14.76
C ARG A 203 18.67 -22.50 14.68
N MET A 204 19.50 -21.63 15.24
CA MET A 204 20.95 -21.82 15.33
C MET A 204 21.30 -22.84 16.43
N ALA A 205 22.52 -23.37 16.39
CA ALA A 205 23.02 -24.26 17.44
C ALA A 205 23.03 -23.62 18.85
N SER A 206 23.18 -22.28 18.91
CA SER A 206 23.06 -21.50 20.15
C SER A 206 21.64 -21.44 20.73
N GLY A 207 20.63 -21.93 20.01
CA GLY A 207 19.22 -21.80 20.36
C GLY A 207 18.56 -20.50 19.87
N GLN A 208 19.34 -19.52 19.41
CA GLN A 208 18.81 -18.29 18.82
C GLN A 208 18.08 -18.56 17.51
N ILE A 209 17.01 -17.80 17.25
CA ILE A 209 16.26 -17.87 15.99
C ILE A 209 16.60 -16.64 15.16
N VAL A 210 17.12 -16.85 13.97
CA VAL A 210 17.44 -15.81 13.00
C VAL A 210 16.49 -15.91 11.80
N SER A 211 16.26 -14.79 11.11
CA SER A 211 15.44 -14.76 9.90
C SER A 211 16.26 -14.22 8.75
N GLY A 212 16.19 -14.89 7.59
CA GLY A 212 16.90 -14.48 6.38
C GLY A 212 16.12 -14.86 5.13
N THR A 213 16.65 -14.49 3.97
CA THR A 213 16.02 -14.77 2.67
C THR A 213 16.72 -15.94 2.00
N LEU A 214 15.97 -16.90 1.47
CA LEU A 214 16.52 -18.03 0.73
C LEU A 214 17.02 -17.59 -0.65
N ALA A 215 18.34 -17.70 -0.88
CA ALA A 215 18.95 -17.44 -2.17
C ALA A 215 18.85 -18.66 -3.11
N GLU A 216 19.10 -18.44 -4.41
CA GLU A 216 19.01 -19.48 -5.46
C GLU A 216 19.97 -20.67 -5.26
N ASP A 217 21.10 -20.43 -4.57
CA ASP A 217 22.11 -21.42 -4.20
C ASP A 217 21.68 -22.31 -3.02
N GLY A 218 20.51 -22.06 -2.43
CA GLY A 218 20.00 -22.79 -1.27
C GLY A 218 20.53 -22.27 0.08
N ILE A 219 21.32 -21.19 0.08
CA ILE A 219 21.86 -20.56 1.28
C ILE A 219 20.90 -19.47 1.76
N ILE A 220 20.69 -19.38 3.08
CA ILE A 220 19.86 -18.35 3.69
C ILE A 220 20.74 -17.14 3.97
N ARG A 221 20.40 -15.99 3.38
CA ARG A 221 21.16 -14.75 3.51
C ARG A 221 20.51 -13.80 4.51
N ILE A 222 21.32 -13.22 5.38
CA ILE A 222 20.94 -12.18 6.32
C ILE A 222 21.80 -10.96 6.01
N ILE A 223 21.16 -9.84 5.70
CA ILE A 223 21.83 -8.55 5.46
C ILE A 223 21.62 -7.72 6.73
N LEU A 224 22.72 -7.31 7.35
CA LEU A 224 22.77 -6.53 8.59
C LEU A 224 23.20 -5.10 8.34
#